data_AF-A0A2L2WWB8-F1
#
_entry.id   AF-A0A2L2WWB8-F1
#
_cell.length_a   1.000
_cell.length_b   1.000
_cell.length_c   1.000
_cell.angle_alpha   90.00
_cell.angle_beta   90.00
_cell.angle_gamma   90.00
#
_symmetry.space_group_name_H-M   'P 1'
#
loop_
_entity.id
_entity.type
_entity.pdbx_description
1 polymer ?
#
loop_
_entity_poly.entity_id
_entity_poly.type
_entity_poly.pdbx_seq_one_letter_code
_entity_poly.pdbx_strand_id
1 'polypeptide(L)'
;MSDIAGTWFQYAYLCSDGYFVDISDTGDCAYYEFAYPNIFTQYTVNESGEKEIIKQGEWVYNAETKIAHITEPKGWNLDIAFDFGVLNDSYIATMKIKGRTQNSSSTIKARLLR
;
A
#
# COMPACT_ATOMS: atom_id res chain seq x y z
N MET A 1 6.91 5.75 -13.47
CA MET A 1 7.77 5.03 -12.51
C MET A 1 7.89 3.60 -13.02
N SER A 2 9.11 3.10 -13.22
CA SER A 2 9.33 1.74 -13.74
C SER A 2 9.25 0.66 -12.66
N ASP A 3 9.15 1.07 -11.39
CA ASP A 3 9.24 0.21 -10.22
C ASP A 3 8.44 0.81 -9.06
N ILE A 4 8.01 -0.04 -8.14
CA ILE A 4 7.25 0.28 -6.92
C ILE A 4 8.03 -0.02 -5.64
N ALA A 5 9.26 -0.53 -5.74
CA ALA A 5 10.07 -0.88 -4.58
C ALA A 5 10.24 0.29 -3.61
N GLY A 6 10.33 -0.05 -2.32
CA GLY A 6 10.41 0.89 -1.20
C GLY A 6 9.17 0.84 -0.31
N THR A 7 9.12 1.77 0.65
CA THR A 7 8.07 1.80 1.67
C THR A 7 7.08 2.91 1.39
N TRP A 8 5.84 2.55 1.17
CA TRP A 8 4.74 3.48 0.93
C TRP A 8 3.95 3.71 2.22
N PHE A 9 3.94 4.95 2.71
CA PHE A 9 3.20 5.38 3.88
C PHE A 9 1.79 5.84 3.47
N GLN A 10 0.77 5.15 3.97
CA GLN A 10 -0.62 5.58 3.81
C GLN A 10 -0.87 6.87 4.61
N TYR A 11 -1.38 7.90 3.94
CA TYR A 11 -1.79 9.13 4.60
C TYR A 11 -3.28 9.45 4.42
N ALA A 12 -3.99 8.72 3.55
CA ALA A 12 -5.44 8.87 3.42
C ALA A 12 -6.11 7.58 2.95
N TYR A 13 -7.39 7.40 3.28
CA TYR A 13 -8.24 6.33 2.76
C TYR A 13 -9.53 6.89 2.14
N LEU A 14 -10.08 6.19 1.15
CA LEU A 14 -11.36 6.51 0.54
C LEU A 14 -12.50 5.97 1.41
N CYS A 15 -13.34 6.84 1.96
CA CYS A 15 -14.52 6.43 2.73
C CYS A 15 -15.69 6.03 1.80
N SER A 16 -16.74 5.45 2.38
CA SER A 16 -17.96 5.04 1.65
C SER A 16 -18.64 6.19 0.90
N ASP A 17 -18.48 7.41 1.39
CA ASP A 17 -19.12 8.61 0.85
C ASP A 17 -18.35 9.20 -0.34
N GLY A 18 -17.26 8.55 -0.76
CA GLY A 18 -16.53 8.86 -2.00
C GLY A 18 -15.46 9.94 -1.87
N TYR A 19 -15.15 10.41 -0.66
CA TYR A 19 -14.06 11.36 -0.41
C TYR A 19 -12.90 10.70 0.34
N PHE A 20 -11.70 11.27 0.19
CA PHE A 20 -10.53 10.81 0.94
C PHE A 20 -10.48 11.48 2.31
N VAL A 21 -10.30 10.68 3.35
CA VAL A 21 -10.05 11.12 4.72
C VAL A 21 -8.56 11.09 4.98
N ASP A 22 -7.98 12.24 5.36
CA ASP A 22 -6.58 12.33 5.80
C ASP A 22 -6.43 11.73 7.19
N ILE A 23 -5.41 10.91 7.39
CA ILE A 23 -5.08 10.23 8.64
C ILE A 23 -3.61 10.39 9.04
N SER A 24 -2.86 11.29 8.40
CA SER A 24 -1.40 11.39 8.61
C SER A 24 -1.00 11.58 10.08
N ASP A 25 -1.90 12.17 10.87
CA ASP A 25 -1.65 12.59 12.24
C ASP A 25 -2.41 11.75 13.29
N THR A 26 -3.09 10.66 12.88
CA THR A 26 -3.91 9.85 13.80
C THR A 26 -3.16 8.68 14.43
N GLY A 27 -2.02 8.28 13.87
CA GLY A 27 -1.30 7.07 14.28
C GLY A 27 -1.84 5.78 13.64
N ASP A 28 -2.97 5.82 12.92
CA ASP A 28 -3.59 4.64 12.29
C ASP A 28 -3.05 4.34 10.89
N CYS A 29 -1.88 4.89 10.55
CA CYS A 29 -1.30 4.77 9.22
C CYS A 29 -0.68 3.39 9.01
N ALA A 30 -1.02 2.76 7.88
CA ALA A 30 -0.36 1.55 7.44
C ALA A 30 0.81 1.84 6.50
N TYR A 31 1.79 0.95 6.52
CA TYR A 31 2.95 0.95 5.65
C TYR A 31 2.86 -0.24 4.70
N TYR A 32 3.21 -0.01 3.43
CA TYR A 32 3.24 -1.01 2.37
C TYR A 32 4.67 -1.07 1.82
N GLU A 33 5.42 -2.07 2.27
CA GLU A 33 6.83 -2.24 1.93
C GLU A 33 6.98 -3.28 0.81
N PHE A 34 7.55 -2.85 -0.31
CA PHE A 34 7.90 -3.68 -1.46
C PHE A 34 9.43 -3.80 -1.51
N ALA A 35 9.97 -4.82 -0.84
CA ALA A 35 11.40 -5.05 -0.74
C ALA A 35 11.88 -6.02 -1.83
N TYR A 36 13.12 -5.85 -2.29
CA TYR A 36 13.80 -6.81 -3.15
C TYR A 36 14.24 -8.05 -2.36
N PRO A 37 14.29 -9.25 -2.98
CA PRO A 37 13.99 -9.52 -4.39
C PRO A 37 12.51 -9.45 -4.76
N ASN A 38 11.60 -9.79 -3.85
CA ASN A 38 10.14 -9.80 -4.12
C ASN A 38 9.30 -9.91 -2.82
N ILE A 39 9.75 -9.33 -1.70
CA ILE A 39 9.06 -9.45 -0.40
C ILE A 39 8.09 -8.28 -0.21
N PHE A 40 6.81 -8.59 0.00
CA PHE A 40 5.79 -7.61 0.37
C PHE A 40 5.48 -7.74 1.86
N THR A 41 5.45 -6.62 2.58
CA THR A 41 4.97 -6.54 3.96
C THR A 41 4.03 -5.35 4.13
N GLN A 42 2.83 -5.61 4.64
CA GLN A 42 1.91 -4.59 5.15
C GLN A 42 1.98 -4.60 6.69
N TYR A 43 2.18 -3.44 7.31
CA TYR A 43 2.29 -3.33 8.76
C TYR A 43 1.80 -1.96 9.27
N THR A 44 1.46 -1.91 10.56
CA THR A 44 1.35 -0.66 11.35
C THR A 44 2.54 -0.54 12.28
N VAL A 45 2.74 0.65 12.86
CA VAL A 45 3.77 0.88 13.88
C VAL A 45 3.05 1.25 15.16
N ASN A 46 3.28 0.50 16.24
CA ASN A 46 2.66 0.77 17.53
C ASN A 46 3.36 1.92 18.28
N GLU A 47 2.81 2.30 19.44
CA GLU A 47 3.35 3.41 20.27
C GLU A 47 4.81 3.21 20.69
N SER A 48 5.26 1.96 20.79
CA SER A 48 6.65 1.60 21.11
C SER A 48 7.60 1.66 19.91
N GLY A 49 7.09 1.95 18.72
CA GLY A 49 7.86 1.97 17.47
C GLY A 49 8.04 0.59 16.83
N GLU A 50 7.35 -0.44 17.32
CA GLU A 50 7.47 -1.81 16.80
C GLU A 50 6.52 -2.02 15.61
N LYS A 51 6.98 -2.79 14.62
CA LYS A 51 6.17 -3.17 13.45
C LYS A 51 5.16 -4.25 13.85
N GLU A 52 3.89 -3.99 13.65
CA GLU A 52 2.81 -4.96 13.76
C GLU A 52 2.40 -5.43 12.36
N ILE A 53 2.80 -6.66 12.01
CA ILE A 53 2.60 -7.20 10.67
C ILE A 53 1.13 -7.57 10.46
N ILE A 54 0.51 -6.99 9.44
CA ILE A 54 -0.87 -7.26 9.02
C ILE A 54 -0.88 -8.33 7.92
N LYS A 55 0.01 -8.21 6.93
CA LYS A 55 0.10 -9.11 5.77
C LYS A 55 1.53 -9.26 5.28
N GLN A 56 1.86 -10.44 4.76
CA GLN A 56 3.13 -10.73 4.11
C GLN A 56 2.95 -11.67 2.94
N GLY A 57 3.70 -11.44 1.87
CA GLY A 57 3.67 -12.27 0.67
C GLY A 57 4.78 -11.94 -0.30
N GLU A 58 4.71 -12.53 -1.49
CA GLU A 58 5.60 -12.21 -2.59
C GLU A 58 4.92 -11.28 -3.59
N TRP A 59 5.63 -10.25 -4.07
CA TRP A 59 5.07 -9.32 -5.06
C TRP A 59 5.69 -9.49 -6.46
N VAL A 60 4.88 -9.25 -7.48
CA VAL A 60 5.30 -9.10 -8.87
C VAL A 60 4.61 -7.88 -9.45
N TYR A 61 5.36 -6.96 -10.05
CA TYR A 61 4.82 -5.72 -10.62
C TYR A 61 4.87 -5.74 -12.15
N ASN A 62 3.75 -5.40 -12.78
CA ASN A 62 3.68 -5.15 -14.21
C ASN A 62 3.64 -3.63 -14.46
N ALA A 63 4.72 -3.10 -15.05
CA ALA A 63 4.87 -1.67 -15.32
C ALA A 63 3.91 -1.13 -16.40
N GLU A 64 3.43 -1.97 -17.32
CA GLU A 64 2.49 -1.56 -18.38
C GLU A 64 1.09 -1.33 -17.81
N THR A 65 0.62 -2.27 -16.99
CA THR A 65 -0.71 -2.18 -16.35
C THR A 65 -0.70 -1.37 -15.06
N LYS A 66 0.49 -1.14 -14.48
CA LYS A 66 0.70 -0.54 -13.16
C LYS A 66 0.02 -1.33 -12.04
N ILE A 67 0.00 -2.64 -12.17
CA ILE A 67 -0.61 -3.55 -11.19
C ILE A 67 0.48 -4.40 -10.55
N ALA A 68 0.49 -4.44 -9.22
CA ALA A 68 1.23 -5.42 -8.45
C ALA A 68 0.31 -6.58 -8.05
N HIS A 69 0.79 -7.80 -8.23
CA HIS A 69 0.17 -9.02 -7.74
C HIS A 69 0.93 -9.49 -6.51
N ILE A 70 0.23 -9.67 -5.40
CA ILE A 70 0.77 -10.17 -4.13
C ILE A 70 0.23 -11.56 -3.91
N THR A 71 1.13 -12.53 -3.76
CA THR A 71 0.81 -13.91 -3.40
C THR A 71 1.09 -14.12 -1.92
N GLU A 72 0.04 -14.31 -1.13
CA GLU A 72 0.19 -14.66 0.29
C GLU A 72 0.26 -16.19 0.44
N PRO A 73 1.18 -16.73 1.27
CA PRO A 73 1.27 -18.18 1.52
C PRO A 73 -0.03 -18.81 2.04
N LYS A 74 -0.87 -18.02 2.72
CA LYS A 74 -2.15 -18.46 3.29
C LYS A 74 -3.33 -18.31 2.31
N GLY A 75 -3.08 -17.92 1.06
CA GLY A 75 -4.08 -17.87 -0.03
C GLY A 75 -4.89 -16.58 -0.12
N TRP A 76 -4.48 -15.50 0.57
CA TRP A 76 -5.13 -14.19 0.52
C TRP A 76 -4.42 -13.25 -0.46
N ASN A 77 -4.43 -13.63 -1.74
CA ASN A 77 -3.78 -12.82 -2.76
C ASN A 77 -4.44 -11.45 -2.91
N LEU A 78 -3.64 -10.46 -3.29
CA LEU A 78 -4.06 -9.08 -3.51
C LEU A 78 -3.59 -8.59 -4.88
N ASP A 79 -4.42 -7.80 -5.54
CA ASP A 79 -3.98 -6.97 -6.66
C ASP A 79 -3.98 -5.52 -6.22
N ILE A 80 -2.90 -4.79 -6.49
CA ILE A 80 -2.79 -3.36 -6.17
C ILE A 80 -2.53 -2.61 -7.46
N ALA A 81 -3.50 -1.83 -7.91
CA ALA A 81 -3.32 -0.92 -9.04
C ALA A 81 -2.83 0.44 -8.55
N PHE A 82 -1.79 0.96 -9.18
CA PHE A 82 -1.13 2.22 -8.82
C PHE A 82 -1.47 3.33 -9.81
N ASP A 83 -1.92 4.46 -9.28
CA ASP A 83 -1.98 5.73 -10.00
C ASP A 83 -0.98 6.72 -9.40
N PHE A 84 0.16 6.91 -10.08
CA PHE A 84 1.31 7.67 -9.58
C PHE A 84 1.17 9.17 -9.82
N GLY A 85 1.67 9.95 -8.88
CA GLY A 85 1.84 11.40 -8.99
C GLY A 85 3.06 11.89 -8.22
N VAL A 86 3.24 13.20 -8.24
CA VAL A 86 4.28 13.90 -7.45
C VAL A 86 3.61 15.06 -6.73
N LEU A 87 3.90 15.22 -5.44
CA LEU A 87 3.43 16.32 -4.61
C LEU A 87 4.59 16.80 -3.73
N ASN A 88 4.96 18.09 -3.84
CA ASN A 88 6.05 18.69 -3.06
C ASN A 88 7.32 17.82 -3.09
N ASP A 89 7.78 17.47 -4.30
CA ASP A 89 8.94 16.60 -4.56
C ASP A 89 8.87 15.17 -3.98
N SER A 90 7.73 14.79 -3.40
CA SER A 90 7.47 13.45 -2.88
C SER A 90 6.68 12.64 -3.90
N TYR A 91 7.11 11.39 -4.13
CA TYR A 91 6.35 10.45 -4.96
C TYR A 91 5.11 10.00 -4.20
N ILE A 92 3.95 10.12 -4.83
CA ILE A 92 2.68 9.70 -4.27
C ILE A 92 1.99 8.70 -5.20
N ALA A 93 1.13 7.87 -4.64
CA ALA A 93 0.27 6.98 -5.39
C ALA A 93 -1.12 6.92 -4.78
N THR A 94 -2.14 6.87 -5.63
CA THR A 94 -3.43 6.29 -5.23
C THR A 94 -3.34 4.79 -5.48
N MET A 95 -3.44 3.99 -4.41
CA MET A 95 -3.37 2.53 -4.48
C MET A 95 -4.79 1.98 -4.36
N LYS A 96 -5.26 1.29 -5.41
CA LYS A 96 -6.53 0.57 -5.42
C LYS A 96 -6.24 -0.89 -5.10
N ILE A 97 -6.48 -1.27 -3.86
CA ILE A 97 -6.19 -2.59 -3.30
C ILE A 97 -7.44 -3.44 -3.48
N LYS A 98 -7.32 -4.53 -4.24
CA LYS A 98 -8.36 -5.51 -4.48
C LYS A 98 -7.98 -6.81 -3.77
N GLY A 99 -8.68 -7.09 -2.68
CA GLY A 99 -8.60 -8.38 -2.01
C GLY A 99 -9.64 -9.38 -2.55
N ARG A 100 -9.68 -10.56 -1.95
CA ARG A 100 -10.64 -11.62 -2.30
C ARG A 100 -12.11 -11.22 -2.08
N THR A 101 -12.38 -10.36 -1.10
CA THR A 101 -13.74 -9.88 -0.78
C THR A 101 -13.77 -8.35 -0.86
N GLN A 102 -14.99 -7.79 -0.93
CA GLN A 102 -15.15 -6.34 -0.90
C GLN A 102 -14.61 -5.73 0.39
N ASN A 103 -14.79 -6.42 1.53
CA ASN A 103 -14.28 -5.96 2.83
C ASN A 103 -12.75 -6.05 2.96
N SER A 104 -12.07 -6.82 2.10
CA SER A 104 -10.61 -6.84 2.03
C SER A 104 -10.06 -5.96 0.89
N SER A 105 -10.93 -5.18 0.25
CA SER A 105 -10.57 -4.21 -0.78
C SER A 105 -10.66 -2.80 -0.22
N SER A 106 -9.75 -1.93 -0.63
CA SER A 106 -9.70 -0.53 -0.20
C SER A 106 -9.06 0.34 -1.26
N THR A 107 -9.25 1.65 -1.15
CA THR A 107 -8.49 2.62 -1.94
C THR A 107 -7.85 3.60 -0.99
N ILE A 108 -6.53 3.77 -1.11
CA ILE A 108 -5.75 4.64 -0.24
C ILE A 108 -4.92 5.61 -1.06
N LYS A 109 -4.44 6.67 -0.41
CA LYS A 109 -3.32 7.45 -0.91
C LYS A 109 -2.10 7.17 -0.05
N ALA A 110 -0.98 6.95 -0.71
CA ALA A 110 0.29 6.71 -0.06
C ALA A 110 1.39 7.58 -0.66
N ARG A 111 2.41 7.88 0.15
CA ARG A 111 3.63 8.54 -0.27
C ARG A 111 4.81 7.59 -0.09
N LEU A 112 5.74 7.61 -1.03
CA LEU A 112 6.97 6.85 -0.91
C LEU A 112 7.87 7.52 0.14
N LEU A 113 8.30 6.75 1.13
CA LEU A 113 9.34 7.13 2.07
C LEU A 113 10.69 6.83 1.41
N ARG A 114 11.56 7.84 1.35
CA ARG A 114 12.94 7.72 0.89
C ARG A 114 13.89 7.71 2.06
#